data_AF-A0A2V6SMD8-F1
#
_entry.id   AF-A0A2V6SMD8-F1
#
_cell.length_a   1.000
_cell.length_b   1.000
_cell.length_c   1.000
_cell.angle_alpha   90.00
_cell.angle_beta   90.00
_cell.angle_gamma   90.00
#
_symmetry.space_group_name_H-M   'P 1'
#
loop_
_entity.id
_entity.type
_entity.pdbx_description
1 polymer ?
#
loop_
_entity_poly.entity_id
_entity_poly.type
_entity_poly.pdbx_seq_one_letter_code
_entity_poly.pdbx_strand_id
1 'polypeptide(L)'
;MGFLTAQDEQAVKREFEKLTGPVKLTVFASELGPESNAETVALIKEVAALSDQISVAVLNPHIERDETAAYDVSVTPAVAVEGAKDYGIRFLGVPAGYEFSNLIDSIVAVSRGEAQLSDATKEALAGLTEDVRIKVFATPT
;
A
#
# COMPACT_ATOMS: atom_id res chain seq x y z
N MET A 1 -4.88 21.48 3.81
CA MET A 1 -6.09 20.75 4.22
C MET A 1 -5.70 19.29 4.20
N GLY A 2 -6.00 18.51 5.25
CA GLY A 2 -5.68 17.08 5.26
C GLY A 2 -6.48 16.33 4.20
N PHE A 3 -6.01 15.16 3.78
CA PHE A 3 -6.78 14.27 2.90
C PHE A 3 -7.93 13.62 3.66
N LEU A 4 -7.78 13.41 4.97
CA LEU A 4 -8.76 12.77 5.81
C LEU A 4 -9.54 13.82 6.61
N THR A 5 -10.85 13.62 6.69
CA THR A 5 -11.66 14.32 7.69
C THR A 5 -11.53 13.64 9.05
N ALA A 6 -11.95 14.30 10.12
CA ALA A 6 -11.98 13.70 11.45
C ALA A 6 -12.85 12.43 11.55
N GLN A 7 -13.86 12.30 10.66
CA GLN A 7 -14.67 11.09 10.57
C GLN A 7 -13.89 9.96 9.88
N ASP A 8 -13.16 10.27 8.81
CA ASP A 8 -12.32 9.29 8.10
C ASP A 8 -11.21 8.78 9.02
N GLU A 9 -10.53 9.67 9.76
CA GLU A 9 -9.52 9.28 10.74
C GLU A 9 -10.06 8.30 11.79
N GLN A 10 -11.28 8.53 12.30
CA GLN A 10 -11.90 7.63 13.26
C GLN A 10 -12.24 6.27 12.65
N ALA A 11 -12.72 6.25 11.40
CA ALA A 11 -13.01 5.00 10.70
C ALA A 11 -11.72 4.20 10.45
N VAL A 12 -10.67 4.85 9.97
CA VAL A 12 -9.36 4.23 9.73
C VAL A 12 -8.74 3.71 11.03
N LYS A 13 -8.81 4.47 12.12
CA LYS A 13 -8.34 4.01 13.44
C LYS A 13 -9.05 2.73 13.89
N ARG A 14 -10.36 2.61 13.69
CA ARG A 14 -11.12 1.39 14.01
C ARG A 14 -10.69 0.21 13.15
N GLU A 15 -10.42 0.43 11.87
CA GLU A 15 -9.86 -0.61 11.01
C GLU A 15 -8.46 -1.04 11.48
N PHE A 16 -7.66 -0.08 11.94
CA PHE A 16 -6.31 -0.34 12.45
C PHE A 16 -6.27 -1.05 13.82
N GLU A 17 -7.38 -1.15 14.55
CA GLU A 17 -7.50 -2.05 15.70
C GLU A 17 -7.34 -3.53 15.30
N LYS A 18 -7.54 -3.86 14.02
CA LYS A 18 -7.40 -5.22 13.46
C LYS A 18 -5.96 -5.56 13.06
N LEU A 19 -5.01 -4.64 13.22
CA LEU A 19 -3.60 -4.87 12.89
C LEU A 19 -2.98 -5.85 13.88
N THR A 20 -2.36 -6.91 13.36
CA THR A 20 -1.75 -7.97 14.17
C THR A 20 -0.23 -8.01 14.07
N GLY A 21 0.36 -7.14 13.26
CA GLY A 21 1.79 -7.05 13.04
C GLY A 21 2.18 -5.72 12.37
N PRO A 22 3.50 -5.42 12.34
CA PRO A 22 4.00 -4.18 11.76
C PRO A 22 3.77 -4.13 10.25
N VAL A 23 3.52 -2.92 9.75
CA VAL A 23 3.36 -2.63 8.33
C VAL A 23 4.33 -1.53 7.92
N LYS A 24 4.98 -1.71 6.76
CA LYS A 24 5.82 -0.69 6.13
C LYS A 24 5.14 -0.23 4.83
N LEU A 25 4.98 1.08 4.71
CA LEU A 25 4.52 1.73 3.48
C LEU A 25 5.71 2.42 2.83
N THR A 26 6.17 1.91 1.69
CA THR A 26 7.26 2.51 0.93
C THR A 26 6.67 3.29 -0.24
N VAL A 27 6.81 4.61 -0.22
CA VAL A 27 6.32 5.51 -1.28
C VAL A 27 7.46 5.82 -2.25
N PHE A 28 7.23 5.54 -3.53
CA PHE A 28 8.15 5.87 -4.61
C PHE A 28 7.71 7.18 -5.26
N ALA A 29 8.47 8.24 -5.00
CA ALA A 29 8.12 9.58 -5.43
C ALA A 29 9.39 10.45 -5.57
N SER A 30 9.35 11.43 -6.47
CA SER A 30 10.38 12.43 -6.64
C SER A 30 9.81 13.84 -6.52
N GLU A 31 10.57 14.77 -5.92
CA GLU A 31 10.16 16.17 -5.74
C GLU A 31 10.00 16.92 -7.08
N LEU A 32 10.72 16.48 -8.11
CA LEU A 32 10.64 17.03 -9.48
C LEU A 32 9.53 16.39 -10.31
N GLY A 33 8.78 15.44 -9.74
CA GLY A 33 7.68 14.75 -10.40
C GLY A 33 6.37 15.54 -10.40
N PRO A 34 5.28 14.92 -10.88
CA PRO A 34 3.96 15.53 -10.87
C PRO A 34 3.46 15.80 -9.43
N GLU A 35 2.48 16.68 -9.28
CA GLU A 35 1.86 17.03 -7.99
C GLU A 35 1.37 15.80 -7.21
N SER A 36 0.88 14.79 -7.94
CA SER A 36 0.44 13.50 -7.38
C SER A 36 1.51 12.78 -6.54
N ASN A 37 2.79 13.05 -6.76
CA ASN A 37 3.88 12.55 -5.91
C ASN A 37 3.78 13.13 -4.49
N ALA A 38 3.66 14.45 -4.39
CA ALA A 38 3.54 15.13 -3.11
C ALA A 38 2.23 14.75 -2.41
N GLU A 39 1.14 14.64 -3.17
CA GLU A 39 -0.16 14.19 -2.64
C GLU A 39 -0.09 12.77 -2.07
N THR A 40 0.51 11.83 -2.80
CA THR A 40 0.65 10.44 -2.34
C THR A 40 1.49 10.37 -1.07
N VAL A 41 2.62 11.09 -1.01
CA VAL A 41 3.47 11.12 0.19
C VAL A 41 2.72 11.70 1.38
N ALA A 42 1.95 12.78 1.19
CA ALA A 42 1.18 13.41 2.25
C ALA A 42 0.05 12.49 2.75
N LEU A 43 -0.74 11.89 1.85
CA LEU A 43 -1.79 10.93 2.17
C LEU A 43 -1.24 9.75 2.98
N ILE A 44 -0.15 9.12 2.52
CA ILE A 44 0.43 7.95 3.19
C ILE A 44 0.99 8.30 4.57
N LYS A 45 1.60 9.48 4.73
CA LYS A 45 2.05 9.96 6.05
C LYS A 45 0.87 10.21 7.00
N GLU A 46 -0.21 10.80 6.51
CA GLU A 46 -1.42 11.06 7.29
C GLU A 46 -2.07 9.74 7.76
N VAL A 47 -2.18 8.75 6.87
CA VAL A 47 -2.68 7.41 7.21
C VAL A 47 -1.78 6.71 8.23
N ALA A 48 -0.46 6.71 8.01
CA ALA A 48 0.47 6.04 8.91
C ALA A 48 0.50 6.65 10.32
N ALA A 49 0.27 7.96 10.44
CA ALA A 49 0.18 8.64 11.73
C ALA A 49 -1.01 8.18 12.61
N LEU A 50 -1.95 7.39 12.05
CA LEU A 50 -3.10 6.86 12.79
C LEU A 50 -2.79 5.56 13.54
N SER A 51 -1.60 4.96 13.38
CA SER A 51 -1.18 3.77 14.12
C SER A 51 0.34 3.65 14.27
N ASP A 52 0.79 3.35 15.49
CA ASP A 52 2.22 3.13 15.79
C ASP A 52 2.79 1.86 15.14
N GLN A 53 1.94 0.98 14.59
CA GLN A 53 2.38 -0.23 13.87
C GLN A 53 2.76 0.05 12.42
N ILE A 54 2.52 1.26 11.92
CA ILE A 54 2.75 1.62 10.52
C ILE A 54 3.95 2.54 10.41
N SER A 55 4.93 2.15 9.60
CA SER A 55 6.11 2.95 9.27
C SER A 55 6.07 3.39 7.82
N VAL A 56 6.64 4.56 7.52
CA VAL A 56 6.70 5.11 6.17
C VAL A 56 8.14 5.33 5.74
N ALA A 57 8.48 4.85 4.55
CA ALA A 57 9.70 5.23 3.84
C ALA A 57 9.32 5.97 2.54
N VAL A 58 10.11 6.95 2.15
CA VAL A 58 9.97 7.64 0.86
C VAL A 58 11.26 7.48 0.11
N LEU A 59 11.19 6.85 -1.07
CA LEU A 59 12.33 6.61 -1.95
C LEU A 59 12.12 7.37 -3.26
N ASN A 60 13.17 8.00 -3.75
CA ASN A 60 13.22 8.62 -5.06
C ASN A 60 13.88 7.65 -6.05
N PRO A 61 13.13 7.07 -7.00
CA PRO A 61 13.66 6.09 -7.94
C PRO A 61 14.85 6.57 -8.79
N HIS A 62 15.05 7.90 -8.90
CA HIS A 62 16.18 8.47 -9.63
C HIS A 62 17.47 8.57 -8.79
N ILE A 63 17.36 8.55 -7.46
CA ILE A 63 18.46 8.68 -6.51
C ILE A 63 18.74 7.30 -5.89
N GLU A 64 17.75 6.67 -5.26
CA GLU A 64 17.85 5.35 -4.61
C GLU A 64 17.57 4.21 -5.59
N ARG A 65 18.31 4.15 -6.70
CA ARG A 65 18.06 3.21 -7.81
C ARG A 65 18.13 1.74 -7.40
N ASP A 66 19.16 1.37 -6.64
CA ASP A 66 19.39 -0.02 -6.22
C ASP A 66 18.30 -0.50 -5.25
N GLU A 67 17.91 0.36 -4.31
CA GLU A 67 16.87 0.08 -3.32
C GLU A 67 15.49 -0.01 -3.97
N THR A 68 15.23 0.80 -5.00
CA THR A 68 13.97 0.80 -5.76
C THR A 68 13.86 -0.37 -6.74
N ALA A 69 14.99 -0.85 -7.30
CA ALA A 69 14.98 -1.91 -8.31
C ALA A 69 14.37 -3.22 -7.80
N ALA A 70 14.45 -3.49 -6.50
CA ALA A 70 13.86 -4.67 -5.87
C ALA A 70 12.31 -4.66 -5.88
N TYR A 71 11.68 -3.49 -6.05
CA TYR A 71 10.23 -3.32 -5.89
C TYR A 71 9.42 -3.47 -7.19
N ASP A 72 10.07 -3.63 -8.34
CA ASP A 72 9.47 -3.68 -9.69
C ASP A 72 8.46 -2.55 -9.97
N VAL A 73 8.80 -1.34 -9.52
CA VAL A 73 8.01 -0.12 -9.73
C VAL A 73 8.53 0.60 -10.97
N SER A 74 7.69 0.67 -12.00
CA SER A 74 8.03 1.33 -13.27
C SER A 74 7.44 2.73 -13.43
N VAL A 75 6.58 3.16 -12.51
CA VAL A 75 5.86 4.45 -12.56
C VAL A 75 5.78 5.09 -11.18
N THR A 76 5.78 6.42 -11.12
CA THR A 76 5.59 7.20 -9.90
C THR A 76 4.38 8.14 -10.05
N PRO A 77 3.62 8.39 -8.97
CA PRO A 77 3.83 7.85 -7.63
C PRO A 77 3.45 6.37 -7.55
N ALA A 78 4.07 5.65 -6.63
CA ALA A 78 3.66 4.30 -6.28
C ALA A 78 3.82 4.05 -4.79
N VAL A 79 3.03 3.12 -4.26
CA VAL A 79 3.09 2.72 -2.85
C VAL A 79 3.22 1.21 -2.77
N ALA A 80 4.28 0.74 -2.13
CA ALA A 80 4.42 -0.64 -1.68
C ALA A 80 3.83 -0.80 -0.28
N VAL A 81 3.03 -1.86 -0.11
CA VAL A 81 2.40 -2.22 1.17
C VAL A 81 3.01 -3.54 1.63
N GLU A 82 3.84 -3.48 2.66
CA GLU A 82 4.66 -4.59 3.14
C GLU A 82 4.28 -4.94 4.59
N GLY A 83 4.15 -6.24 4.89
CA GLY A 83 3.98 -6.72 6.27
C GLY A 83 5.29 -7.24 6.83
N ALA A 84 5.26 -8.42 7.44
CA ALA A 84 6.49 -9.14 7.84
C ALA A 84 7.46 -9.43 6.68
N LYS A 85 6.95 -9.40 5.44
CA LYS A 85 7.71 -9.44 4.19
C LYS A 85 6.95 -8.64 3.13
N ASP A 86 7.58 -8.45 1.98
CA ASP A 86 6.92 -7.93 0.80
C ASP A 86 6.04 -9.02 0.15
N TYR A 87 4.74 -8.77 0.09
CA TYR A 87 3.75 -9.66 -0.54
C TYR A 87 3.46 -9.28 -2.01
N GLY A 88 4.16 -8.28 -2.56
CA GLY A 88 4.00 -7.84 -3.94
C GLY A 88 2.81 -6.90 -4.18
N ILE A 89 2.22 -6.31 -3.12
CA ILE A 89 1.10 -5.37 -3.24
C ILE A 89 1.64 -3.98 -3.59
N ARG A 90 1.17 -3.42 -4.72
CA ARG A 90 1.55 -2.10 -5.22
C ARG A 90 0.32 -1.30 -5.65
N PHE A 91 0.25 -0.07 -5.19
CA PHE A 91 -0.64 0.95 -5.75
C PHE A 91 0.18 1.83 -6.70
N LEU A 92 -0.26 1.96 -7.94
CA LEU A 92 0.40 2.78 -8.95
C LEU A 92 -0.50 3.99 -9.25
N GLY A 93 -0.07 5.19 -8.82
CA GLY A 93 -0.91 6.38 -8.73
C GLY A 93 -1.33 6.70 -7.29
N VAL A 94 -2.18 7.72 -7.12
CA VAL A 94 -2.69 8.15 -5.81
C VAL A 94 -3.81 7.21 -5.36
N PRO A 95 -3.68 6.50 -4.22
CA PRO A 95 -4.71 5.59 -3.70
C PRO A 95 -5.80 6.36 -2.94
N ALA A 96 -6.48 7.28 -3.62
CA ALA A 96 -7.55 8.12 -3.06
C ALA A 96 -8.94 7.74 -3.63
N GLY A 97 -10.00 8.36 -3.11
CA GLY A 97 -11.37 8.09 -3.54
C GLY A 97 -11.81 6.66 -3.21
N TYR A 98 -12.43 5.97 -4.16
CA TYR A 98 -12.89 4.58 -3.96
C TYR A 98 -11.75 3.59 -3.70
N GLU A 99 -10.53 3.89 -4.14
CA GLU A 99 -9.36 3.04 -3.90
C GLU A 99 -8.76 3.23 -2.50
N PHE A 100 -9.21 4.25 -1.76
CA PHE A 100 -8.73 4.49 -0.40
C PHE A 100 -9.06 3.33 0.53
N SER A 101 -10.26 2.74 0.42
CA SER A 101 -10.60 1.55 1.23
C SER A 101 -9.71 0.36 0.90
N ASN A 102 -9.34 0.17 -0.37
CA ASN A 102 -8.45 -0.91 -0.79
C ASN A 102 -7.04 -0.76 -0.18
N LEU A 103 -6.56 0.48 -0.01
CA LEU A 103 -5.32 0.74 0.71
C LEU A 103 -5.42 0.30 2.17
N ILE A 104 -6.49 0.69 2.87
CA ILE A 104 -6.70 0.32 4.29
C ILE A 104 -6.83 -1.20 4.45
N ASP A 105 -7.62 -1.84 3.60
CA ASP A 105 -7.80 -3.30 3.60
C ASP A 105 -6.47 -4.02 3.32
N SER A 106 -5.65 -3.50 2.41
CA SER A 106 -4.32 -4.05 2.11
C SER A 106 -3.40 -3.96 3.31
N ILE A 107 -3.38 -2.82 4.02
CA ILE A 107 -2.61 -2.63 5.26
C ILE A 107 -3.04 -3.66 6.32
N VAL A 108 -4.35 -3.83 6.52
CA VAL A 108 -4.88 -4.83 7.46
C VAL A 108 -4.49 -6.25 7.04
N ALA A 109 -4.62 -6.58 5.75
CA ALA A 109 -4.30 -7.90 5.24
C ALA A 109 -2.81 -8.26 5.41
N VAL A 110 -1.88 -7.37 5.04
CA VAL A 110 -0.45 -7.67 5.17
C VAL A 110 0.01 -7.73 6.63
N SER A 111 -0.65 -7.01 7.54
CA SER A 111 -0.36 -7.07 8.97
C SER A 111 -0.59 -8.46 9.56
N ARG A 112 -1.57 -9.22 9.01
CA ARG A 112 -1.89 -10.60 9.40
C ARG A 112 -0.91 -11.59 8.80
N GLY A 113 -0.46 -11.32 7.58
CA GLY A 113 0.44 -12.20 6.84
C GLY A 113 -0.20 -13.50 6.33
N GLU A 114 -1.51 -13.67 6.52
CA GLU A 114 -2.28 -14.82 6.06
C GLU A 114 -3.52 -14.39 5.27
N ALA A 115 -3.76 -15.06 4.14
CA ALA A 115 -4.93 -14.80 3.31
C ALA A 115 -6.17 -15.46 3.92
N GLN A 116 -7.23 -14.66 4.10
CA GLN A 116 -8.55 -15.11 4.57
C GLN A 116 -9.36 -15.73 3.42
N LEU A 117 -8.81 -16.78 2.83
CA LEU A 117 -9.44 -17.56 1.77
C LEU A 117 -9.93 -18.90 2.32
N SER A 118 -10.95 -19.47 1.68
CA SER A 118 -11.40 -20.84 1.99
C SER A 118 -10.30 -21.86 1.67
N ASP A 119 -10.33 -23.00 2.35
CA ASP A 119 -9.33 -24.05 2.15
C ASP A 119 -9.34 -24.57 0.70
N ALA A 120 -10.52 -24.70 0.09
CA ALA A 120 -10.65 -25.09 -1.31
C ALA A 120 -9.96 -24.10 -2.27
N THR A 121 -10.03 -22.78 -2.00
CA THR A 121 -9.34 -21.77 -2.80
C THR A 121 -7.83 -21.84 -2.58
N LYS A 122 -7.38 -22.02 -1.33
CA LYS A 122 -5.95 -22.19 -1.02
C LYS A 122 -5.35 -23.41 -1.71
N GLU A 123 -6.07 -24.53 -1.71
CA GLU A 123 -5.67 -25.77 -2.39
C GLU A 123 -5.57 -25.58 -3.90
N ALA A 124 -6.56 -24.92 -4.51
CA ALA A 124 -6.51 -24.60 -5.94
C ALA A 124 -5.34 -23.67 -6.30
N LEU A 125 -5.08 -22.63 -5.50
CA LEU A 125 -3.97 -21.71 -5.70
C LEU A 125 -2.60 -22.36 -5.48
N ALA A 126 -2.50 -23.37 -4.61
CA ALA A 126 -1.27 -24.13 -4.40
C ALA A 126 -0.85 -24.94 -5.64
N GLY A 127 -1.76 -25.16 -6.60
CA GLY A 127 -1.48 -25.80 -7.88
C GLY A 127 -0.87 -24.89 -8.96
N LEU A 128 -0.69 -23.60 -8.68
CA LEU A 128 -0.04 -22.68 -9.62
C LEU A 128 1.44 -23.07 -9.80
N THR A 129 1.86 -23.18 -11.05
CA THR A 129 3.22 -23.63 -11.43
C THR A 129 4.13 -22.50 -11.89
N GLU A 130 3.57 -21.29 -12.04
CA GLU A 130 4.25 -20.10 -12.53
C GLU A 130 3.81 -18.88 -11.70
N ASP A 131 4.65 -17.85 -11.68
CA ASP A 131 4.34 -16.60 -10.99
C ASP A 131 3.19 -15.87 -11.69
N VAL A 132 2.16 -15.50 -10.91
CA VAL A 132 0.99 -14.78 -11.42
C VAL A 132 1.08 -13.31 -11.03
N ARG A 133 1.17 -12.43 -12.05
CA ARG A 133 1.09 -10.97 -11.86
C ARG A 133 -0.31 -10.47 -12.17
N ILE A 134 -1.04 -10.06 -11.14
CA ILE A 134 -2.37 -9.46 -11.28
C ILE A 134 -2.24 -7.94 -11.41
N LYS A 135 -2.83 -7.37 -12.46
CA LYS A 135 -2.96 -5.91 -12.64
C LYS A 135 -4.43 -5.55 -12.66
N VAL A 136 -4.85 -4.78 -11.65
CA VAL A 136 -6.20 -4.22 -11.58
C VAL A 136 -6.12 -2.76 -12.02
N PHE A 137 -6.90 -2.42 -13.05
CA PHE A 137 -6.97 -1.05 -13.55
C PHE A 137 -8.27 -0.43 -13.07
N ALA A 138 -8.15 0.67 -12.35
CA ALA A 138 -9.29 1.44 -11.83
C ALA A 138 -9.15 2.90 -12.27
N THR A 139 -10.29 3.58 -12.41
CA THR A 139 -10.33 5.03 -12.54
C THR A 139 -10.77 5.62 -11.19
N PRO A 140 -10.25 6.79 -10.78
CA PRO A 140 -10.68 7.44 -9.55
C PRO A 140 -12.16 7.83 -9.51
N THR A 141 -12.87 7.71 -10.65
CA THR A 141 -14.29 7.95 -10.90
C THR A 141 -14.75 7.20 -12.14
#